data_AF-A0A543J6G3-F1
#
_entry.id   AF-A0A543J6G3-F1
#
_cell.length_a   1.000
_cell.length_b   1.000
_cell.length_c   1.000
_cell.angle_alpha   90.00
_cell.angle_beta   90.00
_cell.angle_gamma   90.00
#
_symmetry.space_group_name_H-M   'P 1'
#
loop_
_entity.id
_entity.type
_entity.pdbx_description
1 polymer ?
#
loop_
_entity_poly.entity_id
_entity_poly.type
_entity_poly.pdbx_seq_one_letter_code
_entity_poly.pdbx_strand_id
1 'polypeptide(L)'
;MLLDPATAELVRLTALLEVVVQAVALQDRAEAVISHCAQPGETPWDVARAGRAVASQYSRLSGWAADLAWQTDRPPPPQRIVELLRYHLGVLDCALKLAFPRYRTDRLESRRLSMTGLGPPARELRDLESALRHRITTLTA
;
A
#
# COMPACT_ATOMS: atom_id res chain seq x y z
N MET A 1 10.84 -31.88 7.68
CA MET A 1 9.88 -31.82 8.79
C MET A 1 8.75 -30.89 8.35
N LEU A 2 7.55 -31.42 8.09
CA LEU A 2 6.39 -30.59 7.75
C LEU A 2 5.88 -29.94 9.03
N LEU A 3 5.68 -28.63 9.03
CA LEU A 3 4.97 -27.93 10.11
C LEU A 3 3.54 -28.46 10.17
N ASP A 4 2.98 -28.56 11.37
CA ASP A 4 1.55 -28.81 11.49
C ASP A 4 0.76 -27.63 10.86
N PRO A 5 -0.49 -27.86 10.42
CA PRO A 5 -1.26 -26.84 9.71
C PRO A 5 -1.47 -25.55 10.49
N ALA A 6 -1.59 -25.61 11.83
CA ALA A 6 -1.83 -24.43 12.66
C ALA A 6 -0.56 -23.58 12.79
N THR A 7 0.60 -24.21 13.01
CA THR A 7 1.89 -23.52 12.99
C THR A 7 2.18 -22.89 11.63
N ALA A 8 1.85 -23.58 10.53
CA ALA A 8 1.99 -23.03 9.19
C ALA A 8 1.06 -21.83 8.93
N GLU A 9 -0.18 -21.85 9.44
CA GLU A 9 -1.10 -20.71 9.37
C GLU A 9 -0.57 -19.51 10.17
N LEU A 10 -0.08 -19.74 11.39
CA LEU A 10 0.48 -18.69 12.25
C LEU A 10 1.70 -18.00 11.63
N VAL A 11 2.63 -18.78 11.06
CA VAL A 11 3.81 -18.24 10.36
C VAL A 11 3.39 -17.35 9.18
N ARG A 12 2.44 -17.81 8.34
CA ARG A 12 1.94 -17.02 7.21
C ARG A 12 1.26 -15.74 7.66
N LEU A 13 0.39 -15.80 8.66
CA LEU A 13 -0.29 -14.62 9.21
C LEU A 13 0.70 -13.61 9.79
N THR A 14 1.73 -14.07 10.48
CA THR A 14 2.76 -13.22 11.07
C THR A 14 3.58 -12.52 9.98
N ALA A 15 4.03 -13.25 8.97
CA ALA A 15 4.73 -12.67 7.82
C ALA A 15 3.86 -11.65 7.06
N LEU A 16 2.57 -11.94 6.90
CA LEU A 16 1.63 -11.03 6.27
C LEU A 16 1.39 -9.76 7.12
N LEU A 17 1.32 -9.90 8.45
CA LEU A 17 1.24 -8.76 9.36
C LEU A 17 2.46 -7.86 9.25
N GLU A 18 3.66 -8.42 9.16
CA GLU A 18 4.89 -7.62 8.98
C GLU A 18 4.84 -6.77 7.70
N VAL A 19 4.34 -7.34 6.60
CA VAL A 19 4.13 -6.62 5.34
C VAL A 19 3.11 -5.48 5.51
N VAL A 20 1.98 -5.76 6.17
CA VAL A 20 0.92 -4.76 6.39
C VAL A 20 1.42 -3.62 7.29
N VAL A 21 2.12 -3.92 8.38
CA VAL A 21 2.68 -2.91 9.30
C VAL A 21 3.63 -1.97 8.55
N GLN A 22 4.53 -2.52 7.73
CA GLN A 22 5.43 -1.71 6.92
C GLN A 22 4.65 -0.84 5.92
N ALA A 23 3.62 -1.40 5.28
CA ALA A 23 2.80 -0.66 4.32
C ALA A 23 1.96 0.46 4.96
N VAL A 24 1.44 0.24 6.18
CA VAL A 24 0.72 1.25 6.96
C VAL A 24 1.68 2.39 7.35
N ALA A 25 2.90 2.07 7.79
CA ALA A 25 3.91 3.07 8.12
C ALA A 25 4.33 3.94 6.91
N LEU A 26 4.07 3.50 5.68
CA LEU A 26 4.32 4.28 4.47
C LEU A 26 3.20 5.27 4.12
N GLN A 27 2.00 5.12 4.70
CA GLN A 27 0.82 5.89 4.30
C GLN A 27 1.04 7.39 4.43
N ASP A 28 1.55 7.87 5.57
CA ASP A 28 1.78 9.32 5.78
C ASP A 28 2.73 9.92 4.74
N ARG A 29 3.78 9.17 4.37
CA ARG A 29 4.74 9.61 3.34
C ARG A 29 4.12 9.58 1.95
N ALA A 30 3.29 8.58 1.66
CA ALA A 30 2.58 8.50 0.38
C ALA A 30 1.55 9.64 0.25
N GLU A 31 0.79 9.90 1.31
CA GLU A 31 -0.16 11.01 1.38
C GLU A 31 0.53 12.36 1.18
N ALA A 32 1.68 12.56 1.85
CA ALA A 32 2.48 13.77 1.65
C ALA A 32 2.93 13.92 0.20
N VAL A 33 3.44 12.85 -0.44
CA VAL A 33 3.85 12.91 -1.86
C VAL A 33 2.66 13.24 -2.77
N ILE A 34 1.52 12.57 -2.59
CA ILE A 34 0.32 12.80 -3.41
C ILE A 34 -0.17 14.24 -3.24
N SER A 35 -0.22 14.74 -2.01
CA SER A 35 -0.63 16.11 -1.71
C SER A 35 0.29 17.14 -2.37
N HIS A 36 1.62 16.98 -2.28
CA HIS A 36 2.56 17.87 -2.97
C HIS A 36 2.42 17.79 -4.50
N CYS A 37 2.24 16.58 -5.04
CA CYS A 37 1.97 16.38 -6.46
C CYS A 37 0.65 17.01 -6.92
N ALA A 38 -0.29 17.31 -6.03
CA ALA A 38 -1.60 17.89 -6.33
C ALA A 38 -1.67 19.42 -6.09
N GLN A 39 -0.58 20.08 -5.67
CA GLN A 39 -0.57 21.53 -5.46
C GLN A 39 -0.42 22.31 -6.77
N PRO A 40 -1.05 23.49 -6.93
CA PRO A 40 -0.79 24.38 -8.07
C PRO A 40 0.69 24.72 -8.23
N GLY A 41 1.13 24.90 -9.48
CA GLY A 41 2.51 25.23 -9.79
C GLY A 41 3.41 24.01 -10.02
N GLU A 42 4.71 24.26 -10.11
CA GLU A 42 5.69 23.20 -10.39
C GLU A 42 5.98 22.38 -9.15
N THR A 43 5.89 21.05 -9.28
CA THR A 43 6.24 20.14 -8.18
C THR A 43 7.76 20.08 -8.01
N PRO A 44 8.28 20.32 -6.80
CA PRO A 44 9.72 20.22 -6.50
C PRO A 44 10.32 18.84 -6.80
N TRP A 45 11.58 18.78 -7.22
CA TRP A 45 12.26 17.53 -7.63
C TRP A 45 12.44 16.53 -6.48
N ASP A 46 12.61 17.01 -5.25
CA ASP A 46 12.71 16.17 -4.05
C ASP A 46 11.45 15.33 -3.81
N VAL A 47 10.26 15.85 -4.18
CA VAL A 47 9.00 15.10 -4.18
C VAL A 47 9.08 13.90 -5.14
N ALA A 48 9.69 14.05 -6.31
CA ALA A 48 9.89 12.92 -7.24
C ALA A 48 10.79 11.83 -6.63
N ARG A 49 11.88 12.24 -5.97
CA ARG A 49 12.79 11.29 -5.29
C ARG A 49 12.09 10.58 -4.14
N ALA A 50 11.38 11.32 -3.29
CA ALA A 50 10.62 10.76 -2.18
C ALA A 50 9.53 9.79 -2.67
N GLY A 51 8.77 10.19 -3.69
CA GLY A 51 7.73 9.36 -4.28
C GLY A 51 8.25 8.07 -4.89
N ARG A 52 9.36 8.11 -5.64
CA ARG A 52 10.00 6.90 -6.18
C ARG A 52 10.45 5.94 -5.07
N ALA A 53 10.98 6.47 -3.97
CA ALA A 53 11.39 5.66 -2.83
C ALA A 53 10.20 4.97 -2.14
N VAL A 54 9.06 5.66 -2.01
CA VAL A 54 7.82 5.08 -1.44
C VAL A 54 7.20 4.07 -2.41
N ALA A 55 7.14 4.37 -3.71
CA ALA A 55 6.62 3.48 -4.75
C ALA A 55 7.42 2.17 -4.83
N SER A 56 8.75 2.25 -4.77
CA SER A 56 9.61 1.06 -4.74
C SER A 56 9.33 0.17 -3.54
N GLN A 57 9.04 0.75 -2.37
CA GLN A 57 8.68 -0.01 -1.18
C GLN A 57 7.30 -0.66 -1.31
N TYR A 58 6.26 0.07 -1.75
CA TYR A 58 4.95 -0.55 -2.02
C TYR A 58 5.04 -1.66 -3.07
N SER A 59 5.85 -1.48 -4.12
CA SER A 59 6.08 -2.51 -5.14
C SER A 59 6.66 -3.78 -4.52
N ARG A 60 7.72 -3.66 -3.71
CA ARG A 60 8.33 -4.79 -2.99
C ARG A 60 7.35 -5.47 -2.05
N LEU A 61 6.64 -4.70 -1.22
CA LEU A 61 5.65 -5.20 -0.26
C LEU A 61 4.50 -5.92 -0.98
N SER A 62 4.05 -5.41 -2.12
CA SER A 62 3.01 -6.05 -2.92
C SER A 62 3.46 -7.38 -3.53
N GLY A 63 4.74 -7.51 -3.88
CA GLY A 63 5.35 -8.76 -4.31
C GLY A 63 5.38 -9.77 -3.17
N TRP A 64 5.91 -9.38 -2.02
CA TRP A 64 5.96 -10.24 -0.83
C TRP A 64 4.56 -10.67 -0.35
N ALA A 65 3.59 -9.76 -0.33
CA ALA A 65 2.21 -10.10 0.00
C ALA A 65 1.63 -11.13 -0.98
N ALA A 66 1.95 -11.01 -2.28
CA ALA A 66 1.47 -11.96 -3.30
C ALA A 66 2.09 -13.35 -3.12
N ASP A 67 3.39 -13.42 -2.79
CA ASP A 67 4.07 -14.69 -2.50
C ASP A 67 3.54 -15.36 -1.22
N LEU A 68 3.09 -14.55 -0.26
CA LEU A 68 2.50 -15.01 1.00
C LEU A 68 1.01 -15.34 0.89
N ALA A 69 0.30 -14.85 -0.12
CA ALA A 69 -1.14 -15.00 -0.22
C ALA A 69 -1.55 -16.46 -0.49
N TRP A 70 -2.60 -16.93 0.19
CA TRP A 70 -3.19 -18.24 -0.02
C TRP A 70 -4.71 -18.13 -0.12
N GLN A 71 -5.32 -19.13 -0.75
CA GLN A 71 -6.79 -19.21 -0.82
C GLN A 71 -7.35 -19.60 0.54
N THR A 72 -8.23 -18.77 1.09
CA THR A 72 -8.94 -19.04 2.33
C THR A 72 -10.23 -18.26 2.39
N ASP A 73 -11.27 -18.88 2.93
CA ASP A 73 -12.54 -18.23 3.22
C ASP A 73 -12.53 -17.51 4.58
N ARG A 74 -11.43 -17.63 5.35
CA ARG A 74 -11.30 -17.02 6.67
C ARG A 74 -10.77 -15.58 6.55
N PRO A 75 -11.39 -14.61 7.23
CA PRO A 75 -10.87 -13.26 7.28
C PRO A 75 -9.63 -13.14 8.19
N PRO A 76 -8.74 -12.17 7.94
CA PRO A 76 -8.73 -11.29 6.77
C PRO A 76 -8.19 -12.00 5.50
N PRO A 77 -8.82 -11.81 4.32
CA PRO A 77 -8.38 -12.48 3.11
C PRO A 77 -7.03 -11.94 2.62
N PRO A 78 -5.97 -12.76 2.50
CA PRO A 78 -4.63 -12.31 2.11
C PRO A 78 -4.61 -11.60 0.75
N GLN A 79 -5.44 -12.05 -0.18
CA GLN A 79 -5.55 -11.46 -1.51
C GLN A 79 -5.97 -9.98 -1.45
N ARG A 80 -6.79 -9.59 -0.47
CA ARG A 80 -7.23 -8.21 -0.34
C ARG A 80 -6.08 -7.28 0.05
N ILE A 81 -5.12 -7.75 0.83
CA ILE A 81 -3.91 -6.99 1.17
C ILE A 81 -3.10 -6.72 -0.11
N VAL A 82 -2.92 -7.72 -0.96
CA VAL A 82 -2.22 -7.55 -2.25
C VAL A 82 -2.89 -6.47 -3.11
N GLU A 83 -4.23 -6.49 -3.20
CA GLU A 83 -4.99 -5.50 -3.95
C GLU A 83 -4.82 -4.08 -3.40
N LEU A 84 -4.86 -3.91 -2.07
CA LEU A 84 -4.69 -2.61 -1.44
C LEU A 84 -3.28 -2.04 -1.65
N LEU A 85 -2.24 -2.87 -1.54
CA LEU A 85 -0.86 -2.45 -1.80
C LEU A 85 -0.65 -2.05 -3.26
N ARG A 86 -1.23 -2.79 -4.20
CA ARG A 86 -1.21 -2.45 -5.64
C ARG A 86 -2.00 -1.17 -5.92
N TYR A 87 -3.12 -0.97 -5.22
CA TYR A 87 -3.88 0.26 -5.31
C TYR A 87 -3.06 1.46 -4.83
N HIS A 88 -2.42 1.39 -3.65
CA HIS A 88 -1.57 2.47 -3.14
C HIS A 88 -0.41 2.79 -4.08
N LEU A 89 0.26 1.75 -4.62
CA LEU A 89 1.28 1.93 -5.66
C LEU A 89 0.71 2.63 -6.90
N GLY A 90 -0.45 2.20 -7.40
CA GLY A 90 -1.08 2.77 -8.59
C GLY A 90 -1.47 4.24 -8.42
N VAL A 91 -2.01 4.62 -7.26
CA VAL A 91 -2.31 6.01 -6.93
C VAL A 91 -1.05 6.85 -6.90
N LEU A 92 0.00 6.37 -6.23
CA LEU A 92 1.28 7.08 -6.12
C LEU A 92 1.97 7.24 -7.48
N ASP A 93 2.01 6.19 -8.29
CA ASP A 93 2.53 6.23 -9.65
C ASP A 93 1.74 7.20 -10.53
N CYS A 94 0.41 7.24 -10.37
CA CYS A 94 -0.43 8.18 -11.09
C CYS A 94 -0.10 9.63 -10.69
N ALA A 95 0.06 9.91 -9.39
CA ALA A 95 0.41 11.24 -8.90
C ALA A 95 1.74 11.72 -9.49
N LEU A 96 2.77 10.86 -9.45
CA LEU A 96 4.09 11.19 -9.98
C LEU A 96 4.08 11.41 -11.49
N LYS A 97 3.37 10.58 -12.25
CA LYS A 97 3.24 10.74 -13.71
C LYS A 97 2.53 12.03 -14.11
N LEU A 98 1.53 12.44 -13.31
CA LEU A 98 0.80 13.69 -13.55
C LEU A 98 1.60 14.92 -13.13
N ALA A 99 2.40 14.84 -12.06
CA ALA A 99 3.25 15.93 -11.58
C ALA A 99 4.50 16.18 -12.44
N PHE A 100 5.04 15.13 -13.05
CA PHE A 100 6.24 15.20 -13.90
C PHE A 100 5.93 14.69 -15.33
N PRO A 101 4.98 15.30 -16.05
CA PRO A 101 4.56 14.80 -17.35
C PRO A 101 5.55 15.21 -18.44
N ARG A 102 5.71 14.36 -19.46
CA ARG A 102 6.44 14.73 -20.68
C ARG A 102 5.72 15.83 -21.48
N TYR A 103 4.39 15.87 -21.40
CA TYR A 103 3.53 16.86 -22.06
C TYR A 103 2.44 17.33 -21.09
N ARG A 104 2.32 18.65 -20.89
CA ARG A 104 1.26 19.25 -20.05
C ARG A 104 0.03 19.57 -20.90
N THR A 105 -1.15 19.20 -20.42
CA THR A 105 -2.45 19.57 -21.01
C THR A 105 -3.42 19.92 -19.89
N ASP A 106 -4.41 20.78 -20.17
CA ASP A 106 -5.39 21.22 -19.16
C ASP A 106 -6.14 20.05 -18.52
N ARG A 107 -6.41 18.99 -19.31
CA ARG A 107 -7.02 17.75 -18.82
C ARG A 107 -6.15 17.03 -17.81
N LEU A 108 -4.84 16.90 -18.08
CA LEU A 108 -3.90 16.24 -17.16
C LEU A 108 -3.68 17.08 -15.91
N GLU A 109 -3.63 18.40 -16.06
CA GLU A 109 -3.50 19.31 -14.94
C GLU A 109 -4.73 19.29 -14.03
N SER A 110 -5.94 19.33 -14.60
CA SER A 110 -7.19 19.19 -13.85
C SER A 110 -7.23 17.87 -13.07
N ARG A 111 -6.78 16.78 -13.69
CA ARG A 111 -6.69 15.46 -13.02
C ARG A 111 -5.65 15.45 -11.89
N ARG A 112 -4.51 16.11 -12.09
CA ARG A 112 -3.45 16.24 -11.08
C ARG A 112 -3.98 16.96 -9.84
N LEU A 113 -4.63 18.11 -10.06
CA LEU A 113 -5.19 18.94 -8.98
C LEU A 113 -6.39 18.28 -8.28
N SER A 114 -7.09 17.34 -8.92
CA SER A 114 -8.19 16.61 -8.30
C SER A 114 -7.75 15.43 -7.41
N MET A 115 -6.45 15.15 -7.29
CA MET A 115 -5.96 14.05 -6.46
C MET A 115 -6.04 14.41 -4.97
N THR A 116 -6.63 13.51 -4.17
CA THR A 116 -6.94 13.78 -2.76
C THR A 116 -6.21 12.87 -1.77
N GLY A 117 -5.33 11.98 -2.24
CA GLY A 117 -4.58 11.06 -1.38
C GLY A 117 -4.85 9.58 -1.68
N LEU A 118 -4.53 8.71 -0.71
CA LEU A 118 -4.79 7.26 -0.81
C LEU A 118 -6.25 6.90 -0.50
N GLY A 119 -7.01 7.79 0.13
CA GLY A 119 -8.45 7.65 0.31
C GLY A 119 -8.88 6.48 1.23
N PRO A 120 -10.14 6.02 1.11
CA PRO A 120 -10.69 4.95 1.96
C PRO A 120 -9.84 3.65 2.00
N PRO A 121 -9.20 3.19 0.91
CA PRO A 121 -8.33 2.01 0.94
C PRO A 121 -7.15 2.08 1.94
N ALA A 122 -6.66 3.27 2.29
CA ALA A 122 -5.63 3.40 3.34
C ALA A 122 -6.18 3.08 4.73
N ARG A 123 -7.43 3.46 5.02
CA ARG A 123 -8.11 3.07 6.26
C ARG A 123 -8.34 1.56 6.28
N GLU A 124 -8.81 1.00 5.18
CA GLU A 124 -9.05 -0.45 5.07
C GLU A 124 -7.79 -1.27 5.38
N LEU A 125 -6.61 -0.84 4.91
CA LEU A 125 -5.35 -1.53 5.22
C LEU A 125 -5.01 -1.50 6.72
N ARG A 126 -5.32 -0.40 7.42
CA ARG A 126 -5.15 -0.29 8.88
C ARG A 126 -6.13 -1.17 9.65
N ASP A 127 -7.35 -1.29 9.15
CA ASP A 127 -8.35 -2.20 9.72
C ASP A 127 -7.91 -3.66 9.55
N LEU A 128 -7.32 -4.02 8.40
CA LEU A 128 -6.75 -5.35 8.15
C LEU A 128 -5.51 -5.62 9.03
N GLU A 129 -4.68 -4.62 9.33
CA GLU A 129 -3.60 -4.75 10.31
C GLU A 129 -4.15 -5.19 11.68
N SER A 130 -5.19 -4.49 12.14
CA SER A 130 -5.84 -4.78 13.42
C SER A 130 -6.48 -6.17 13.44
N ALA A 131 -7.12 -6.56 12.33
CA ALA A 131 -7.71 -7.89 12.17
C ALA A 131 -6.66 -9.01 12.19
N LEU A 132 -5.51 -8.82 11.52
CA LEU A 132 -4.39 -9.77 11.55
C LEU A 132 -3.83 -9.94 12.96
N ARG A 133 -3.58 -8.84 13.67
CA ARG A 133 -3.12 -8.86 15.06
C ARG A 133 -4.07 -9.66 15.95
N HIS A 134 -5.37 -9.36 15.88
CA HIS A 134 -6.38 -10.07 16.64
C HIS A 134 -6.40 -11.57 16.32
N ARG A 135 -6.35 -11.93 15.04
CA ARG A 135 -6.35 -13.34 14.59
C ARG A 135 -5.14 -14.10 15.11
N ILE A 136 -3.95 -13.50 15.05
CA ILE A 136 -2.72 -14.09 15.58
C ILE A 136 -2.85 -14.33 17.08
N THR A 137 -3.30 -13.32 17.85
CA THR A 137 -3.51 -13.47 19.29
C THR A 137 -4.44 -14.63 19.62
N THR A 138 -5.56 -14.77 18.89
CA THR A 138 -6.53 -15.86 19.09
C THR A 138 -5.97 -17.24 18.74
N LEU A 139 -4.99 -17.35 17.84
CA LEU A 139 -4.32 -18.61 17.51
C LEU A 139 -3.19 -18.98 18.48
N THR A 140 -2.66 -18.00 19.20
CA THR A 140 -1.60 -18.19 20.21
C THR A 140 -2.10 -18.32 21.65
N ALA A 141 -3.39 -18.01 21.87
CA ALA A 141 -4.08 -18.13 23.16
C ALA A 141 -4.58 -19.56 23.38
#